data_AF-A0A2E6RKJ8-F1
#
_entry.id   AF-A0A2E6RKJ8-F1
#
_cell.length_a   1.000
_cell.length_b   1.000
_cell.length_c   1.000
_cell.angle_alpha   90.00
_cell.angle_beta   90.00
_cell.angle_gamma   90.00
#
_symmetry.space_group_name_H-M   'P 1'
#
loop_
_entity.id
_entity.type
_entity.pdbx_description
1 polymer ?
#
loop_
_entity_poly.entity_id
_entity_poly.type
_entity_poly.pdbx_seq_one_letter_code
_entity_poly.pdbx_strand_id
1 'polypeptide(L)'
;MNPTERMINRIDTVEKFRDIAYLCEDFQSFVDEIQEWGVDHICGVDFFGKGFELNPNLDFKLLDEYFSSFGYTKADPHPAGRFA
;
A
#
# COMPACT_ATOMS: atom_id res chain seq x y z
N MET A 1 -6.39 15.40 8.86
CA MET A 1 -6.11 14.08 8.28
C MET A 1 -4.61 13.96 8.12
N ASN A 2 -3.99 13.01 8.81
CA ASN A 2 -2.55 12.76 8.71
C ASN A 2 -2.21 12.14 7.33
N PRO A 3 -0.93 12.08 6.92
CA PRO A 3 -0.54 11.53 5.61
C PRO A 3 -1.04 10.09 5.39
N THR A 4 -1.00 9.24 6.41
CA THR A 4 -1.45 7.85 6.35
C THR A 4 -2.95 7.73 6.10
N GLU A 5 -3.77 8.48 6.83
CA GLU A 5 -5.22 8.52 6.64
C GLU A 5 -5.61 9.04 5.25
N ARG A 6 -4.85 10.01 4.72
CA ARG A 6 -4.98 10.48 3.33
C ARG A 6 -4.68 9.40 2.32
N MET A 7 -3.66 8.62 2.57
CA MET A 7 -3.28 7.50 1.73
C MET A 7 -4.35 6.43 1.72
N ILE A 8 -4.79 5.97 2.90
CA ILE A 8 -5.85 4.97 3.07
C ILE A 8 -7.14 5.42 2.38
N ASN A 9 -7.59 6.66 2.63
CA ASN A 9 -8.77 7.20 1.96
C ASN A 9 -8.61 7.22 0.44
N ARG A 10 -7.41 7.54 -0.06
CA ARG A 10 -7.14 7.51 -1.50
C ARG A 10 -7.18 6.10 -2.08
N ILE A 11 -6.69 5.11 -1.34
CA ILE A 11 -6.77 3.69 -1.72
C ILE A 11 -8.25 3.28 -1.79
N ASP A 12 -9.05 3.59 -0.77
CA ASP A 12 -10.48 3.22 -0.72
C ASP A 12 -11.34 3.88 -1.79
N THR A 13 -10.99 5.11 -2.18
CA THR A 13 -11.78 5.92 -3.14
C THR A 13 -11.39 5.70 -4.60
N VAL A 14 -10.25 5.07 -4.87
CA VAL A 14 -9.81 4.73 -6.23
C VAL A 14 -9.87 3.23 -6.38
N GLU A 15 -10.88 2.75 -7.11
CA GLU A 15 -11.14 1.31 -7.36
C GLU A 15 -9.86 0.55 -7.71
N LYS A 16 -9.07 1.02 -8.67
CA LYS A 16 -7.81 0.37 -9.06
C LYS A 16 -6.80 0.22 -7.91
N PHE A 17 -6.69 1.22 -7.02
CA PHE A 17 -5.80 1.11 -5.88
C PHE A 17 -6.35 0.15 -4.83
N ARG A 18 -7.67 0.15 -4.64
CA ARG A 18 -8.34 -0.80 -3.75
C ARG A 18 -8.19 -2.23 -4.23
N ASP A 19 -8.31 -2.46 -5.54
CA ASP A 19 -8.16 -3.78 -6.15
C ASP A 19 -6.74 -4.30 -5.94
N ILE A 20 -5.72 -3.48 -6.18
CA ILE A 20 -4.32 -3.87 -5.90
C ILE A 20 -4.11 -4.08 -4.41
N ALA A 21 -4.59 -3.18 -3.54
CA ALA A 21 -4.45 -3.33 -2.10
C ALA A 21 -5.07 -4.63 -1.56
N TYR A 22 -6.17 -5.09 -2.15
CA TYR A 22 -6.80 -6.37 -1.82
C TYR A 22 -5.91 -7.58 -2.15
N LEU A 23 -5.01 -7.45 -3.13
CA LEU A 23 -4.08 -8.51 -3.54
C LEU A 23 -2.78 -8.51 -2.72
N CYS A 24 -2.53 -7.48 -1.91
CA CYS A 24 -1.25 -7.28 -1.24
C CYS A 24 -1.26 -7.78 0.21
N GLU A 25 -0.12 -8.32 0.65
CA GLU A 25 0.04 -8.80 2.03
C GLU A 25 0.36 -7.69 3.03
N ASP A 26 0.97 -6.61 2.56
CA ASP A 26 1.33 -5.44 3.34
C ASP A 26 1.48 -4.20 2.45
N PHE A 27 1.83 -3.08 3.07
CA PHE A 27 2.04 -1.83 2.36
C PHE A 27 3.25 -1.86 1.42
N GLN A 28 4.29 -2.63 1.70
CA GLN A 28 5.45 -2.74 0.81
C GLN A 28 5.06 -3.46 -0.48
N SER A 29 4.37 -4.61 -0.39
CA SER A 29 3.86 -5.32 -1.55
C SER A 29 2.94 -4.41 -2.39
N PHE A 30 2.10 -3.59 -1.75
CA PHE A 30 1.28 -2.60 -2.47
C PHE A 30 2.12 -1.55 -3.21
N VAL A 31 3.16 -1.02 -2.57
CA VAL A 31 4.06 -0.03 -3.17
C VAL A 31 4.84 -0.62 -4.34
N ASP A 32 5.30 -1.87 -4.22
CA ASP A 32 6.04 -2.56 -5.29
C ASP A 32 5.15 -2.72 -6.54
N GLU A 33 3.92 -3.21 -6.37
CA GLU A 33 2.96 -3.43 -7.47
C GLU A 33 2.61 -2.13 -8.23
N ILE A 34 2.24 -1.07 -7.51
CA ILE A 34 1.83 0.19 -8.16
C ILE A 34 3.01 0.95 -8.77
N GLN A 35 4.24 0.71 -8.30
CA GLN A 35 5.43 1.28 -8.91
C GLN A 35 5.73 0.70 -10.28
N GLU A 36 5.37 -0.56 -10.54
CA GLU A 36 5.45 -1.15 -11.88
C GLU A 36 4.56 -0.38 -12.88
N TRP A 37 3.53 0.33 -12.39
CA TRP A 37 2.64 1.14 -13.21
C TRP A 37 3.09 2.60 -13.30
N GLY A 38 4.28 2.93 -12.77
CA GLY A 38 4.86 4.27 -12.77
C GLY A 38 4.28 5.20 -11.71
N VAL A 39 3.66 4.66 -10.64
CA VAL A 39 3.11 5.45 -9.53
C VAL A 39 4.12 5.44 -8.36
N ASP A 40 4.70 6.60 -8.04
CA ASP A 40 5.71 6.77 -6.97
C ASP A 40 5.18 7.54 -5.74
N HIS A 41 3.97 8.08 -5.84
CA HIS A 41 3.26 8.77 -4.76
C HIS A 41 1.75 8.74 -4.99
N ILE A 42 0.96 8.84 -3.91
CA ILE A 42 -0.50 9.06 -4.01
C ILE A 42 -0.97 10.13 -3.05
N CYS A 43 -1.98 10.90 -3.45
CA CYS A 43 -2.54 12.01 -2.66
C CYS A 43 -1.47 13.04 -2.23
N GLY A 44 -0.39 13.21 -2.98
CA GLY A 44 0.73 14.09 -2.61
C GLY A 44 1.54 13.59 -1.41
N VAL A 45 1.54 12.27 -1.17
CA VAL A 45 2.36 11.60 -0.17
C VAL A 45 3.25 10.60 -0.90
N ASP A 46 4.56 10.80 -0.83
CA ASP A 46 5.56 9.92 -1.45
C ASP A 46 5.63 8.57 -0.73
N PHE A 47 5.81 7.49 -1.47
CA PHE A 47 5.98 6.15 -0.89
C PHE A 47 7.33 5.99 -0.20
N PHE A 48 8.37 6.61 -0.73
CA PHE A 48 9.71 6.58 -0.18
C PHE A 48 10.12 7.93 0.40
N GLY A 49 10.89 7.90 1.50
CA GLY A 49 11.41 9.10 2.15
C GLY A 49 12.82 9.45 1.69
N LYS A 50 13.73 8.47 1.68
CA LYS A 50 15.13 8.65 1.28
C LYS A 50 15.65 7.38 0.62
N GLY A 51 16.05 7.48 -0.64
CA GLY A 51 16.45 6.30 -1.42
C GLY A 51 15.26 5.36 -1.60
N PHE A 52 15.45 4.08 -1.28
CA PHE A 52 14.42 3.03 -1.37
C PHE A 52 13.75 2.71 -0.02
N GLU A 53 13.96 3.55 1.01
CA GLU A 53 13.31 3.37 2.31
C GLU A 53 11.92 4.02 2.30
N LEU A 54 10.91 3.26 2.76
CA LEU A 54 9.54 3.75 2.89
C LEU A 54 9.48 5.03 3.71
N ASN A 55 8.54 5.91 3.36
CA ASN A 55 8.41 7.22 3.95
C ASN A 55 8.22 7.13 5.49
N PRO A 56 9.19 7.61 6.29
CA PRO A 56 9.15 7.47 7.75
C PRO A 56 8.07 8.32 8.41
N ASN A 57 7.42 9.21 7.65
CA ASN A 57 6.29 10.01 8.13
C ASN A 57 4.95 9.25 8.07
N LEU A 58 4.95 8.03 7.55
CA LEU A 58 3.78 7.16 7.53
C LEU A 58 3.66 6.38 8.83
N ASP A 59 2.41 6.13 9.23
CA ASP A 59 2.08 5.28 10.36
C ASP A 59 1.99 3.84 9.88
N PHE A 60 3.13 3.14 9.92
CA PHE A 60 3.21 1.74 9.49
C PHE A 60 2.33 0.81 10.31
N LYS A 61 2.02 1.16 11.57
CA LYS A 61 1.12 0.35 12.38
C LYS A 61 -0.30 0.43 11.83
N LEU A 62 -0.76 1.64 11.50
CA LEU A 62 -2.08 1.84 10.89
C LEU A 62 -2.16 1.21 9.49
N LEU A 63 -1.08 1.28 8.71
CA LEU A 63 -1.01 0.63 7.40
C LEU A 63 -1.04 -0.90 7.54
N ASP A 64 -0.28 -1.47 8.46
CA ASP A 64 -0.28 -2.91 8.72
C ASP A 64 -1.67 -3.41 9.16
N GLU A 65 -2.34 -2.68 10.06
CA GLU A 65 -3.73 -2.94 10.45
C GLU A 65 -4.70 -2.84 9.26
N TYR A 66 -4.50 -1.87 8.38
CA TYR A 66 -5.31 -1.69 7.17
C TYR A 66 -5.13 -2.85 6.18
N PHE A 67 -3.90 -3.21 5.82
CA PHE A 67 -3.66 -4.31 4.87
C PHE A 67 -4.05 -5.66 5.46
N SER A 68 -3.81 -5.89 6.76
CA SER A 68 -4.28 -7.09 7.46
C SER A 68 -5.81 -7.23 7.44
N SER A 69 -6.55 -6.12 7.31
CA SER A 69 -8.02 -6.15 7.24
C SER A 69 -8.56 -6.83 5.97
N PHE A 70 -7.76 -6.93 4.90
CA PHE A 70 -8.12 -7.65 3.67
C PHE A 70 -8.01 -9.18 3.81
N GLY A 71 -7.32 -9.67 4.83
CA GLY A 71 -7.22 -11.09 5.17
C GLY A 71 -5.99 -11.81 4.62
N TYR A 72 -5.17 -11.14 3.81
CA TYR A 72 -3.90 -11.68 3.32
C TYR A 72 -2.74 -11.23 4.20
N THR A 73 -1.76 -12.11 4.39
CA THR A 73 -0.60 -11.83 5.22
C THR A 73 0.65 -12.44 4.59
N LYS A 74 1.84 -12.07 5.07
CA LYS A 74 3.09 -12.69 4.60
C LYS A 74 3.13 -14.21 4.77
N ALA A 75 2.41 -14.74 5.75
CA ALA A 75 2.31 -16.17 6.02
C ALA A 75 1.23 -16.87 5.18
N ASP A 76 0.23 -16.11 4.69
CA ASP A 76 -0.86 -16.58 3.85
C ASP A 76 -1.09 -15.55 2.72
N PRO A 77 -0.18 -15.52 1.71
CA PRO A 77 -0.20 -14.50 0.67
C PRO A 77 -1.37 -14.70 -0.28
N HIS A 78 -1.84 -13.62 -0.91
CA HIS A 78 -2.88 -13.72 -1.92
C HIS A 78 -2.40 -14.62 -3.07
N PRO A 79 -3.19 -15.63 -3.51
CA PRO A 79 -2.75 -16.58 -4.55
C PRO A 79 -2.38 -15.92 -5.88
N ALA A 80 -2.96 -14.75 -6.18
CA ALA A 80 -2.67 -13.92 -7.35
C ALA A 80 -1.66 -12.78 -7.11
N GLY A 81 -1.32 -12.46 -5.85
CA GLY A 81 -0.51 -11.26 -5.50
C GLY A 81 0.98 -11.35 -5.86
N ARG A 82 1.44 -12.47 -6.42
CA ARG A 82 2.83 -12.65 -6.92
C ARG A 82 2.90 -12.86 -8.44
N PHE A 83 1.77 -12.74 -9.13
CA PHE A 83 1.65 -13.04 -10.56
C PHE A 83 0.94 -11.93 -11.34
N ALA A 84 0.69 -10.77 -10.72
CA ALA A 84 0.10 -9.62 -11.39
C ALA A 84 1.14 -8.91 -12.27
#